data_AF-A0A2H0Q7B1-F1
#
_entry.id   AF-A0A2H0Q7B1-F1
#
_cell.length_a   1.000
_cell.length_b   1.000
_cell.length_c   1.000
_cell.angle_alpha   90.00
_cell.angle_beta   90.00
_cell.angle_gamma   90.00
#
_symmetry.space_group_name_H-M   'P 1'
#
loop_
_entity.id
_entity.type
_entity.pdbx_description
1 polymer ?
#
loop_
_entity_poly.entity_id
_entity_poly.type
_entity_poly.pdbx_seq_one_letter_code
_entity_poly.pdbx_strand_id
1 'polypeptide(L)'
;MDVFVWSEPKKDDIKRIEVGFEENGTKRLWSWKFGEEGQFYEVDEGDLDPRKNLSQIAHDNYDGDYQQLLLTIEQHSGDLPQNILSVFRMLA
;
A
#
# COMPACT_ATOMS: atom_id res chain seq x y z
N MET A 1 2.03 -10.28 2.43
CA MET A 1 2.01 -8.83 2.15
C MET A 1 3.20 -8.51 1.26
N ASP A 2 2.97 -7.73 0.23
CA ASP A 2 4.02 -7.20 -0.65
C ASP A 2 4.08 -5.69 -0.50
N VAL A 3 5.27 -5.12 -0.25
CA VAL A 3 5.46 -3.67 -0.09
C VAL A 3 6.42 -3.18 -1.15
N PHE A 4 5.98 -2.18 -1.91
CA PHE A 4 6.78 -1.55 -2.94
C PHE A 4 6.96 -0.07 -2.62
N VAL A 5 8.19 0.39 -2.76
CA VAL A 5 8.59 1.73 -2.36
C VAL A 5 9.32 2.40 -3.50
N TRP A 6 8.88 3.61 -3.85
CA TRP A 6 9.60 4.49 -4.74
C TRP A 6 10.16 5.64 -3.91
N SER A 7 11.48 5.75 -3.88
CA SER A 7 12.19 6.82 -3.21
C SER A 7 13.11 7.55 -4.19
N GLU A 8 13.42 8.81 -3.88
CA GLU A 8 14.51 9.48 -4.57
C GLU A 8 15.85 8.81 -4.18
N PRO A 9 16.71 8.43 -5.14
CA PRO A 9 17.93 7.66 -4.88
C PRO A 9 18.95 8.32 -3.93
N LYS A 10 18.75 9.58 -3.54
CA LYS A 10 19.74 10.39 -2.83
C LYS A 10 19.26 10.96 -1.49
N LYS A 11 18.00 10.74 -1.09
CA LYS A 11 17.44 11.40 0.09
C LYS A 11 16.69 10.51 1.07
N ASP A 12 16.52 9.22 0.77
CA ASP A 12 15.58 8.34 1.49
C ASP A 12 14.13 8.89 1.54
N ASP A 13 13.84 9.90 0.72
CA ASP A 13 12.54 10.53 0.60
C ASP A 13 11.61 9.58 -0.16
N ILE A 14 10.74 8.91 0.59
CA ILE A 14 9.70 8.05 0.03
C ILE A 14 8.67 8.94 -0.68
N LYS A 15 8.47 8.68 -1.98
CA LYS A 15 7.51 9.39 -2.84
C LYS A 15 6.23 8.62 -3.06
N ARG A 16 6.30 7.29 -2.96
CA ARG A 16 5.16 6.40 -3.14
C ARG A 16 5.38 5.12 -2.37
N ILE A 17 4.30 4.65 -1.75
CA ILE A 17 4.23 3.32 -1.13
C ILE A 17 3.02 2.62 -1.74
N GLU A 18 3.22 1.37 -2.13
CA GLU A 18 2.14 0.47 -2.47
C GLU A 18 2.22 -0.77 -1.59
N VAL A 19 1.08 -1.19 -1.06
CA VAL A 19 0.95 -2.36 -0.20
C VAL A 19 -0.09 -3.29 -0.80
N GLY A 20 0.37 -4.43 -1.29
CA GLY A 20 -0.49 -5.56 -1.64
C GLY A 20 -0.74 -6.42 -0.40
N PHE A 21 -2.00 -6.66 -0.09
CA PHE A 21 -2.41 -7.56 0.98
C PHE A 21 -3.64 -8.38 0.54
N GLU A 22 -3.90 -9.47 1.25
CA GLU A 22 -5.06 -10.32 0.99
C GLU A 22 -5.92 -10.35 2.24
N GLU A 23 -7.23 -10.13 2.06
CA GLU A 23 -8.22 -10.18 3.13
C GLU A 23 -9.38 -11.06 2.66
N ASN A 24 -9.69 -12.11 3.43
CA ASN A 24 -10.80 -13.03 3.13
C ASN A 24 -10.77 -13.65 1.71
N GLY A 25 -9.59 -13.82 1.12
CA GLY A 25 -9.40 -14.32 -0.25
C GLY A 25 -9.51 -13.24 -1.34
N THR A 26 -9.83 -12.01 -0.97
CA THR A 26 -9.82 -10.86 -1.87
C THR A 26 -8.46 -10.16 -1.80
N LYS A 27 -7.80 -9.97 -2.94
CA LYS A 27 -6.56 -9.19 -3.01
C LYS A 27 -6.89 -7.71 -3.04
N ARG A 28 -6.22 -6.97 -2.17
CA ARG A 28 -6.34 -5.53 -2.00
C ARG A 28 -4.99 -4.89 -2.26
N LEU A 29 -5.01 -3.74 -2.91
CA LEU A 29 -3.84 -2.92 -3.11
C LEU A 29 -4.13 -1.54 -2.55
N TRP A 30 -3.30 -1.09 -1.61
CA TRP A 30 -3.31 0.29 -1.15
C TRP A 30 -2.15 1.03 -1.81
N SER A 31 -2.42 2.18 -2.43
CA SER A 31 -1.39 3.04 -3.02
C SER A 31 -1.47 4.42 -2.39
N TRP A 32 -0.34 4.90 -1.90
CA TRP A 32 -0.15 6.26 -1.42
C TRP A 32 0.98 6.95 -2.17
N LYS A 33 0.80 8.23 -2.46
CA LYS A 33 1.78 9.09 -3.10
C LYS A 33 1.94 10.38 -2.32
N PHE A 34 3.17 10.91 -2.30
CA PHE A 34 3.48 12.14 -1.57
C PHE A 34 2.58 13.31 -2.02
N GLY A 35 1.89 13.91 -1.04
CA GLY A 35 0.94 15.01 -1.28
C GLY A 35 -0.48 14.57 -1.66
N GLU A 36 -0.74 13.27 -1.70
CA GLU A 36 -2.05 12.67 -2.01
C GLU A 36 -2.53 11.80 -0.83
N GLU A 37 -3.83 11.54 -0.76
CA GLU A 37 -4.41 10.57 0.17
C GLU A 37 -4.18 9.15 -0.35
N GLY A 38 -4.08 8.18 0.56
CA GLY A 38 -3.97 6.78 0.20
C GLY A 38 -5.28 6.27 -0.39
N GLN A 39 -5.20 5.50 -1.48
CA GLN A 39 -6.35 4.94 -2.19
C GLN A 39 -6.28 3.41 -2.21
N PHE A 40 -7.44 2.78 -2.06
CA PHE A 40 -7.57 1.33 -2.17
C PHE A 40 -8.10 0.91 -3.54
N TYR A 41 -7.63 -0.26 -3.95
CA TYR A 41 -7.90 -0.88 -5.23
C TYR A 41 -8.22 -2.35 -4.99
N GLU A 42 -9.29 -2.83 -5.59
CA GLU A 42 -9.57 -4.27 -5.66
C GLU A 42 -8.76 -4.88 -6.80
N VAL A 43 -8.06 -5.97 -6.53
CA VAL A 43 -7.20 -6.64 -7.52
C VAL A 43 -7.73 -8.04 -7.78
N ASP A 44 -8.02 -8.34 -9.05
CA ASP A 44 -8.36 -9.69 -9.48
C ASP A 44 -7.12 -10.60 -9.55
N GLU A 45 -7.27 -11.89 -9.23
CA GLU A 45 -6.18 -12.87 -9.27
C GLU A 45 -5.49 -13.01 -10.65
N GLY A 46 -6.13 -12.56 -11.73
CA GLY A 46 -5.59 -12.60 -13.10
C GLY A 46 -4.67 -11.44 -13.48
N ASP A 47 -4.60 -10.38 -12.67
CA ASP A 47 -3.77 -9.22 -12.99
C ASP A 47 -2.30 -9.49 -12.70
N LEU A 48 -1.53 -9.69 -13.78
CA LEU A 48 -0.11 -10.05 -13.76
C LEU A 48 0.78 -8.99 -13.06
N ASP A 49 0.28 -7.77 -12.90
CA ASP A 49 0.87 -6.74 -12.05
C ASP A 49 -0.12 -5.55 -11.90
N PRO A 50 -0.99 -5.52 -10.87
CA PRO A 50 -1.99 -4.45 -10.71
C PRO A 50 -1.37 -3.04 -10.64
N ARG A 51 -0.10 -2.95 -10.25
CA ARG A 51 0.63 -1.69 -10.09
C ARG A 51 0.91 -0.99 -11.42
N LYS A 52 0.89 -1.73 -12.54
CA LYS A 52 1.17 -1.18 -13.87
C LYS A 52 0.01 -0.41 -14.46
N ASN A 53 -1.21 -0.64 -14.00
CA ASN A 53 -2.42 -0.03 -14.55
C ASN A 53 -3.40 0.43 -13.45
N LEU A 54 -2.90 0.99 -12.34
CA LEU A 54 -3.78 1.51 -11.28
C LEU A 54 -4.88 2.44 -11.81
N SER A 55 -4.61 3.24 -12.84
CA SER A 55 -5.59 4.15 -13.45
C SER A 55 -6.74 3.44 -14.19
N GLN A 56 -6.65 2.13 -14.37
CA GLN A 56 -7.68 1.29 -15.02
C GLN A 56 -8.39 0.37 -14.02
N ILE A 57 -7.90 0.32 -12.78
CA ILE A 57 -8.48 -0.50 -11.71
C ILE A 57 -9.53 0.33 -10.97
N ALA A 58 -10.63 -0.29 -10.57
CA ALA A 58 -11.66 0.38 -9.80
C ALA A 58 -11.09 0.80 -8.42
N HIS A 59 -11.27 2.08 -8.10
CA HIS A 59 -11.01 2.57 -6.76
C HIS A 59 -12.21 2.18 -5.90
N ASP A 60 -11.96 1.48 -4.80
CA ASP A 60 -13.00 1.18 -3.83
C ASP A 60 -12.42 1.16 -2.42
N ASN A 61 -13.02 1.93 -1.53
CA ASN A 61 -12.63 2.01 -0.12
C ASN A 61 -13.77 1.38 0.69
N TYR A 62 -13.58 0.13 1.13
CA TYR A 62 -14.51 -0.54 2.02
C TYR A 62 -14.24 -0.14 3.48
N ASP A 63 -15.31 -0.10 4.27
CA ASP A 63 -15.21 0.08 5.71
C ASP A 63 -14.35 -1.04 6.32
N GLY A 64 -13.22 -0.69 6.91
CA GLY A 64 -12.29 -1.64 7.55
C GLY A 64 -10.96 -1.83 6.83
N ASP A 65 -10.85 -1.48 5.54
CA ASP A 65 -9.62 -1.66 4.75
C ASP A 65 -8.41 -0.98 5.39
N TYR A 66 -8.60 0.22 5.92
CA TYR A 66 -7.52 0.97 6.54
C TYR A 66 -7.06 0.35 7.85
N GLN A 67 -8.00 -0.15 8.66
CA GLN A 67 -7.67 -0.88 9.89
C GLN A 67 -6.94 -2.18 9.56
N GLN A 68 -7.38 -2.91 8.53
CA GLN A 68 -6.73 -4.13 8.09
C GLN A 68 -5.33 -3.88 7.52
N LEU A 69 -5.15 -2.80 6.76
CA LEU A 69 -3.83 -2.33 6.32
C LEU A 69 -2.91 -2.09 7.51
N LEU A 70 -3.35 -1.31 8.51
CA LEU A 70 -2.54 -1.01 9.69
C LEU A 70 -2.16 -2.27 10.48
N LEU A 71 -3.12 -3.19 10.69
CA LEU A 71 -2.86 -4.48 11.33
C LEU A 71 -1.83 -5.30 10.55
N THR A 72 -1.94 -5.35 9.22
CA THR A 72 -1.00 -6.06 8.36
C THR A 72 0.41 -5.45 8.45
N ILE A 73 0.51 -4.12 8.44
CA ILE A 73 1.80 -3.42 8.62
C ILE A 73 2.40 -3.69 10.00
N GLU A 74 1.59 -3.71 11.05
CA GLU A 74 2.04 -3.99 12.42
C GLU A 74 2.61 -5.41 12.54
N GLN A 75 1.89 -6.41 12.01
CA GLN A 75 2.30 -7.82 12.01
C GLN A 75 3.63 -8.05 11.28
N HIS A 76 3.93 -7.24 10.26
CA HIS A 76 5.15 -7.33 9.45
C HIS A 76 6.17 -6.23 9.76
N SER A 77 5.98 -5.44 10.82
CA SER A 77 6.81 -4.27 11.10
C SER A 77 8.28 -4.59 11.34
N GLY A 78 8.59 -5.80 11.82
CA GLY A 78 9.98 -6.28 11.99
C GLY A 78 10.75 -6.44 10.68
N ASP A 79 10.04 -6.62 9.56
CA ASP A 79 10.63 -6.81 8.22
C ASP A 79 10.67 -5.50 7.41
N LEU A 80 10.02 -4.44 7.90
CA LEU A 80 9.91 -3.15 7.20
C LEU A 80 10.99 -2.15 7.64
N PRO A 81 11.68 -1.50 6.69
CA PRO A 81 12.54 -0.35 6.95
C PRO A 81 11.86 0.75 7.79
N GLN A 82 12.60 1.36 8.72
CA GLN A 82 12.08 2.39 9.65
C GLN A 82 11.53 3.64 8.96
N ASN A 83 12.08 4.02 7.81
CA ASN A 83 11.57 5.14 7.01
C ASN A 83 10.17 4.85 6.45
N ILE A 84 9.88 3.61 6.06
CA ILE A 84 8.54 3.18 5.61
C ILE A 84 7.54 3.23 6.77
N LEU A 85 7.91 2.65 7.93
CA LEU A 85 7.09 2.71 9.13
C LEU A 85 6.81 4.14 9.58
N SER A 86 7.78 5.04 9.41
CA SER A 86 7.60 6.47 9.70
C SER A 86 6.56 7.13 8.79
N VAL A 87 6.48 6.73 7.51
CA VAL A 87 5.42 7.21 6.61
C VAL A 87 4.05 6.73 7.08
N PHE A 88 3.88 5.45 7.41
CA PHE A 88 2.60 4.95 7.92
C PHE A 88 2.15 5.67 9.20
N ARG A 89 3.08 5.98 10.09
CA ARG A 89 2.79 6.77 11.31
C ARG A 89 2.38 8.23 11.02
N MET A 90 2.80 8.80 9.90
CA MET A 90 2.36 10.15 9.49
C MET A 90 0.97 10.15 8.84
N LEU A 91 0.53 9.00 8.33
CA LEU A 91 -0.75 8.85 7.65
C LEU A 91 -1.88 8.40 8.59
N ALA A 92 -1.55 7.86 9.76
CA ALA A 92 -2.49 7.49 10.83
C ALA A 92 -2.92 8.71 11.66
#